data_AF-A0A2V5XZW3-F1
#
_entry.id   AF-A0A2V5XZW3-F1
#
_cell.length_a   1.000
_cell.length_b   1.000
_cell.length_c   1.000
_cell.angle_alpha   90.00
_cell.angle_beta   90.00
_cell.angle_gamma   90.00
#
_symmetry.space_group_name_H-M   'P 1'
#
loop_
_entity.id
_entity.type
_entity.pdbx_description
1 polymer ?
#
loop_
_entity_poly.entity_id
_entity_poly.type
_entity_poly.pdbx_seq_one_letter_code
_entity_poly.pdbx_strand_id
1 'polypeptide(L)'
;MMLDDQDMTEEWIVRVQGKEYGPADIETLREWKTEGRLLPENEARNASADLWSTAAAIPGLFEAGASEAAIASRLIEPPLQTQHRTFGQILAETFQIYRKGFFQFLGLTLLVLLPSVCSQLTTPLMKTTQGSYGDLGVLAGGLFSFFMFMLSLAMWPIYVAGIQILSAEIANGRRTGFVAVLNETVRFWPRVAALCVFVFVVFALLILFALGIALTLAAGATSPLSIFFALALLILQVWMFGWFFITVLFWQQFAVLENAGFIDSLRGSRNLARSGQDLPLFERPLWRGAFIASLWFALVLIIAVVSEWTTLHQYFNQLMTTQDPQTLLHQLTEAQQARGFDISAFVLNLLQRILQPLLGIAFVMLYLDSRIHLER
;
A
#
# COMPACT_ATOMS: atom_id res chain seq x y z
N MET A 1 31.64 -55.41 36.56
CA MET A 1 31.99 -54.54 37.70
C MET A 1 32.40 -53.21 37.08
N MET A 2 31.43 -52.51 36.48
CA MET A 2 30.71 -51.36 37.05
C MET A 2 31.69 -50.26 37.47
N LEU A 3 31.92 -49.34 36.52
CA LEU A 3 32.49 -48.03 36.76
C LEU A 3 31.46 -47.24 37.56
N ASP A 4 31.82 -46.83 38.77
CA ASP A 4 31.11 -45.81 39.52
C ASP A 4 31.28 -44.47 38.77
N ASP A 5 30.41 -44.23 37.79
CA ASP A 5 30.10 -42.87 37.35
C ASP A 5 29.26 -42.24 38.46
N GLN A 6 29.93 -41.58 39.40
CA GLN A 6 29.31 -40.55 40.22
C GLN A 6 28.86 -39.44 39.27
N ASP A 7 27.65 -39.59 38.75
CA ASP A 7 26.88 -38.54 38.10
C ASP A 7 26.67 -37.46 39.18
N MET A 8 27.59 -36.51 39.26
CA MET A 8 27.47 -35.29 40.07
C MET A 8 26.29 -34.53 39.49
N THR A 9 25.09 -34.90 39.90
CA THR A 9 23.85 -34.32 39.40
C THR A 9 23.88 -32.85 39.79
N GLU A 10 24.07 -31.97 38.81
CA GLU A 10 24.13 -30.53 39.07
C GLU A 10 22.78 -30.08 39.62
N GLU A 11 22.70 -29.92 40.95
CA GLU A 11 21.52 -29.44 41.64
C GLU A 11 21.46 -27.92 41.62
N TRP A 12 20.27 -27.37 41.40
CA TRP A 12 20.02 -25.94 41.26
C TRP A 12 18.97 -25.45 42.26
N ILE A 13 19.17 -24.22 42.74
CA ILE A 13 18.22 -23.51 43.59
C ILE A 13 17.70 -22.31 42.80
N VAL A 14 16.39 -22.21 42.66
CA VAL A 14 15.71 -21.14 41.91
C VAL A 14 14.95 -20.25 42.88
N ARG A 15 15.00 -18.94 42.65
CA ARG A 15 14.17 -17.96 43.35
C ARG A 15 13.05 -17.45 42.44
N VAL A 16 11.81 -17.64 42.87
CA VAL A 16 10.61 -17.15 42.17
C VAL A 16 9.85 -16.23 43.13
N GLN A 17 9.68 -14.96 42.75
CA GLN A 17 9.01 -13.94 43.57
C GLN A 17 9.52 -13.86 45.03
N GLY A 18 10.84 -13.99 45.22
CA GLY A 18 11.47 -13.91 46.53
C GLY A 18 11.39 -15.18 47.39
N LYS A 19 10.80 -16.28 46.89
CA LYS A 19 10.83 -17.59 47.54
C LYS A 19 11.84 -18.52 46.85
N GLU A 20 12.67 -19.18 47.64
CA GLU A 20 13.66 -20.14 47.16
C GLU A 20 13.03 -21.54 47.07
N TYR A 21 13.28 -22.19 45.93
CA TYR A 21 12.81 -23.53 45.60
C TYR A 21 14.01 -24.36 45.15
N GLY A 22 14.21 -25.52 45.77
CA GLY A 22 15.32 -26.44 45.48
C GLY A 22 15.88 -27.10 46.74
N PRO A 23 16.95 -27.89 46.62
CA PRO A 23 17.69 -28.21 45.39
C PRO A 23 16.88 -29.09 44.42
N ALA A 24 16.98 -28.81 43.11
CA ALA A 24 16.31 -29.56 42.04
C ALA A 24 17.30 -29.86 40.90
N ASP A 25 17.15 -31.02 40.25
CA ASP A 25 17.97 -31.40 39.10
C ASP A 25 17.49 -30.72 37.80
N ILE A 26 18.30 -30.83 36.74
CA ILE A 26 18.01 -30.20 35.44
C ILE A 26 16.70 -30.70 34.81
N GLU A 27 16.31 -31.95 35.07
CA GLU A 27 15.07 -32.54 34.54
C GLU A 27 13.84 -31.99 35.27
N THR A 28 13.90 -31.86 36.59
CA THR A 28 12.85 -31.19 37.39
C THR A 28 12.68 -29.72 36.97
N LEU A 29 13.78 -29.01 36.67
CA LEU A 29 13.71 -27.64 36.17
C LEU A 29 13.05 -27.55 34.78
N ARG A 30 13.23 -28.57 33.93
CA ARG A 30 12.56 -28.66 32.63
C ARG A 30 11.06 -28.89 32.77
N GLU A 31 10.64 -29.68 33.75
CA GLU A 31 9.23 -29.82 34.10
C GLU A 31 8.64 -28.48 34.55
N TRP A 32 9.31 -27.75 35.45
CA TRP A 32 8.85 -26.43 35.91
C TRP A 32 8.79 -25.38 34.81
N LYS A 33 9.70 -25.46 33.83
CA LYS A 33 9.63 -24.66 32.60
C LYS A 33 8.37 -25.00 31.79
N THR A 34 8.07 -26.29 31.62
CA THR A 34 6.91 -26.77 30.85
C THR A 34 5.59 -26.38 31.55
N GLU A 35 5.57 -26.37 32.88
CA GLU A 35 4.44 -25.93 33.71
C GLU A 35 4.31 -24.39 33.78
N GLY A 36 5.23 -23.63 33.18
CA GLY A 36 5.24 -22.16 33.22
C GLY A 36 5.59 -21.54 34.57
N ARG A 37 6.12 -22.34 35.51
CA ARG A 37 6.53 -21.92 36.86
C ARG A 37 7.95 -21.36 36.89
N LEU A 38 8.76 -21.69 35.88
CA LEU A 38 10.14 -21.23 35.71
C LEU A 38 10.27 -20.39 34.44
N LEU A 39 10.55 -19.09 34.61
CA LEU A 39 10.80 -18.15 33.51
C LEU A 39 12.32 -17.96 33.32
N PRO A 40 12.78 -17.60 32.10
CA PRO A 40 14.20 -17.35 31.83
C PRO A 40 14.83 -16.27 32.73
N GLU A 41 14.02 -15.32 33.19
CA GLU A 41 14.42 -14.17 34.02
C GLU A 41 14.53 -14.50 35.52
N ASN A 42 14.01 -15.65 35.95
CA ASN A 42 14.06 -16.04 37.37
C ASN A 42 15.52 -16.23 37.81
N GLU A 43 15.84 -15.85 39.04
CA GLU A 43 17.19 -16.06 39.58
C GLU A 43 17.40 -17.55 39.86
N ALA A 44 18.54 -18.10 39.46
CA ALA A 44 18.95 -19.46 39.72
C ALA A 44 20.44 -19.50 40.05
N ARG A 45 20.80 -20.38 41.00
CA ARG A 45 22.19 -20.66 41.35
C ARG A 45 22.40 -22.16 41.43
N ASN A 46 23.61 -22.60 41.13
CA ASN A 46 24.00 -23.98 41.40
C ASN A 46 24.08 -24.17 42.92
N ALA A 47 23.64 -25.31 43.45
CA ALA A 47 23.66 -25.60 44.89
C ALA A 47 25.08 -25.53 45.48
N SER A 48 26.10 -25.77 44.64
CA SER A 48 27.53 -25.70 44.99
C SER A 48 28.14 -24.30 44.82
N ALA A 49 27.39 -23.32 44.32
CA ALA A 49 27.85 -21.97 44.06
C ALA A 49 26.99 -20.91 44.77
N ASP A 50 27.62 -19.87 45.30
CA ASP A 50 26.93 -18.77 46.01
C ASP A 50 26.52 -17.62 45.08
N LEU A 51 26.83 -17.71 43.78
CA LEU A 51 26.51 -16.67 42.81
C LEU A 51 25.14 -16.92 42.18
N TRP A 52 24.22 -15.97 42.36
CA TRP A 52 22.95 -15.96 41.66
C TRP A 52 23.14 -15.51 40.20
N SER A 53 22.55 -16.26 39.28
CA SER A 53 22.53 -16.02 37.85
C SER A 53 21.08 -16.11 37.34
N THR A 54 20.81 -15.84 36.06
CA THR A 54 19.47 -16.04 35.49
C THR A 54 19.26 -17.52 35.13
N ALA A 55 18.02 -18.01 35.23
CA ALA A 55 17.67 -19.37 34.83
C ALA A 55 17.97 -19.63 33.34
N ALA A 56 17.98 -18.58 32.50
CA ALA A 56 18.43 -18.60 31.11
C ALA A 56 19.91 -19.02 30.94
N ALA A 57 20.75 -18.76 31.95
CA ALA A 57 22.17 -19.10 31.92
C ALA A 57 22.45 -20.57 32.24
N ILE A 58 21.45 -21.34 32.68
CA ILE A 58 21.59 -22.77 32.96
C ILE A 58 21.78 -23.54 31.64
N PRO A 59 22.95 -24.18 31.43
CA PRO A 59 23.23 -24.91 30.19
C PRO A 59 22.17 -25.98 29.91
N GLY A 60 21.57 -25.95 28.71
CA GLY A 60 20.60 -26.96 28.28
C GLY A 60 19.16 -26.77 28.81
N LEU A 61 18.89 -25.77 29.65
CA LEU A 61 17.53 -25.46 30.12
C LEU A 61 16.79 -24.51 29.16
N PHE A 62 17.53 -23.53 28.61
CA PHE A 62 17.08 -22.61 27.57
C PHE A 62 18.11 -22.64 26.43
N GLU A 63 17.67 -22.70 25.17
CA GLU A 63 18.57 -22.72 24.02
C GLU A 63 19.34 -21.38 23.94
N ALA A 64 20.57 -21.38 24.46
CA ALA A 64 21.47 -20.23 24.43
C ALA A 64 22.04 -20.07 23.01
N GLY A 65 21.37 -19.27 22.17
CA GLY A 65 21.88 -19.05 20.81
C GLY A 65 21.04 -18.16 19.91
N ALA A 66 20.34 -17.15 20.44
CA ALA A 66 19.69 -16.13 19.58
C ALA A 66 19.29 -14.84 20.31
N SER A 67 19.20 -14.82 21.64
CA SER A 67 18.50 -13.75 22.34
C SER A 67 19.39 -12.55 22.69
N GLU A 68 20.50 -12.71 23.42
CA GLU A 68 21.21 -11.53 23.94
C GLU A 68 22.02 -10.72 22.93
N ALA A 69 22.69 -11.34 21.95
CA ALA A 69 23.39 -10.57 20.91
C ALA A 69 22.41 -9.87 19.96
N ALA A 70 21.23 -10.46 19.73
CA ALA A 70 20.15 -9.84 18.97
C ALA A 70 19.43 -8.75 19.78
N ILE A 71 19.33 -8.89 21.11
CA ILE A 71 18.77 -7.87 22.02
C ILE A 71 19.76 -6.71 22.20
N ALA A 72 21.06 -6.97 22.36
CA ALA A 72 22.09 -5.94 22.46
C ALA A 72 22.24 -5.15 21.15
N SER A 73 22.13 -5.84 19.99
CA SER A 73 22.09 -5.19 18.68
C SER A 73 20.78 -4.41 18.46
N ARG A 74 19.64 -4.89 18.99
CA ARG A 74 18.34 -4.16 19.03
C ARG A 74 18.28 -3.03 20.05
N LEU A 75 19.16 -3.00 21.04
CA LEU A 75 19.22 -1.93 22.05
C LEU A 75 20.10 -0.77 21.61
N ILE A 76 21.04 -1.00 20.68
CA ILE A 76 21.89 0.04 20.10
C ILE A 76 21.23 0.68 18.88
N GLU A 77 20.36 -0.05 18.18
CA GLU A 77 19.55 0.49 17.08
C GLU A 77 18.13 0.74 17.59
N PRO A 78 17.69 2.00 17.80
CA PRO A 78 16.32 2.25 18.24
C PRO A 78 15.37 1.62 17.22
N PRO A 79 14.35 0.85 17.63
CA PRO A 79 13.35 0.39 16.70
C PRO A 79 12.80 1.62 15.99
N LEU A 80 12.80 1.60 14.66
CA LEU A 80 12.23 2.57 13.71
C LEU A 80 10.75 2.94 14.00
N GLN A 81 10.17 2.43 15.09
CA GLN A 81 8.84 2.71 15.63
C GLN A 81 8.80 3.83 16.67
N THR A 82 9.93 4.45 17.06
CA THR A 82 9.94 5.43 18.18
C THR A 82 10.23 6.88 17.80
N GLN A 83 10.71 7.16 16.58
CA GLN A 83 11.11 8.50 16.18
C GLN A 83 10.05 9.15 15.27
N HIS A 84 9.56 10.32 15.68
CA HIS A 84 8.71 11.15 14.84
C HIS A 84 9.43 11.45 13.53
N ARG A 85 8.85 11.05 12.40
CA ARG A 85 9.44 11.31 11.09
C ARG A 85 8.99 12.67 10.56
N THR A 86 9.97 13.45 10.13
CA THR A 86 9.71 14.65 9.33
C THR A 86 9.23 14.27 7.94
N PHE A 87 8.50 15.18 7.28
CA PHE A 87 7.96 14.92 5.94
C PHE A 87 9.05 14.53 4.91
N GLY A 88 10.21 15.21 4.95
CA GLY A 88 11.35 14.89 4.09
C GLY A 88 11.92 13.49 4.35
N GLN A 89 11.92 13.04 5.61
CA GLN A 89 12.33 11.67 5.96
C GLN A 89 11.34 10.63 5.41
N ILE A 90 10.03 10.88 5.49
CA ILE A 90 9.01 9.98 4.90
C ILE A 90 9.26 9.81 3.40
N LEU A 91 9.52 10.91 2.67
CA LEU A 91 9.81 10.85 1.23
C LEU A 91 11.13 10.14 0.94
N ALA A 92 12.19 10.43 1.70
CA ALA A 92 13.49 9.80 1.50
C ALA A 92 13.43 8.29 1.77
N GLU A 93 12.77 7.87 2.84
CA GLU A 93 12.55 6.46 3.17
C GLU A 93 11.66 5.77 2.12
N THR A 94 10.62 6.46 1.62
CA THR A 94 9.78 5.97 0.52
C THR A 94 10.64 5.62 -0.71
N PHE A 95 11.51 6.55 -1.13
CA PHE A 95 12.39 6.31 -2.27
C PHE A 95 13.42 5.22 -1.98
N GLN A 96 13.94 5.14 -0.76
CA GLN A 96 14.87 4.10 -0.35
C GLN A 96 14.21 2.70 -0.38
N ILE A 97 12.97 2.58 0.12
CA ILE A 97 12.19 1.33 0.08
C ILE A 97 11.89 0.94 -1.37
N TYR A 98 11.43 1.89 -2.18
CA TYR A 98 11.18 1.64 -3.61
C TYR A 98 12.44 1.14 -4.32
N ARG A 99 13.60 1.76 -4.07
CA ARG A 99 14.88 1.34 -4.66
C ARG A 99 15.30 -0.04 -4.18
N LYS A 100 15.13 -0.36 -2.89
CA LYS A 100 15.46 -1.67 -2.31
C LYS A 100 14.57 -2.79 -2.86
N GLY A 101 13.27 -2.52 -3.04
CA GLY A 101 12.28 -3.48 -3.52
C GLY A 101 11.95 -3.37 -5.02
N PHE A 102 12.75 -2.63 -5.81
CA PHE A 102 12.37 -2.18 -7.16
C PHE A 102 11.83 -3.31 -8.05
N PHE A 103 12.54 -4.45 -8.11
CA PHE A 103 12.13 -5.58 -8.94
C PHE A 103 10.84 -6.24 -8.48
N GLN A 104 10.57 -6.26 -7.17
CA GLN A 104 9.34 -6.82 -6.61
C GLN A 104 8.15 -5.89 -6.88
N PHE A 105 8.33 -4.58 -6.70
CA PHE A 105 7.31 -3.58 -7.08
C PHE A 105 7.06 -3.57 -8.60
N LEU A 106 8.12 -3.71 -9.41
CA LEU A 106 8.00 -3.85 -10.85
C LEU A 106 7.22 -5.11 -11.21
N GLY A 107 7.48 -6.24 -10.55
CA GLY A 107 6.72 -7.47 -10.73
C GLY A 107 5.23 -7.31 -10.42
N LEU A 108 4.88 -6.62 -9.33
CA LEU A 108 3.49 -6.29 -9.00
C LEU A 108 2.85 -5.39 -10.04
N THR A 109 3.54 -4.34 -10.47
CA THR A 109 3.06 -3.43 -11.51
C THR A 109 2.86 -4.16 -12.84
N LEU A 110 3.79 -5.05 -13.19
CA LEU A 110 3.73 -5.85 -14.41
C LEU A 110 2.57 -6.84 -14.39
N LEU A 111 2.21 -7.40 -13.23
CA LEU A 111 1.06 -8.29 -13.06
C LEU A 111 -0.26 -7.65 -13.50
N VAL A 112 -0.44 -6.35 -13.23
CA VAL A 112 -1.62 -5.59 -13.63
C VAL A 112 -1.49 -5.05 -15.06
N LEU A 113 -0.26 -4.69 -15.46
CA LEU A 113 0.00 -4.08 -16.77
C LEU A 113 -0.02 -5.06 -17.93
N LEU A 114 0.53 -6.26 -17.77
CA LEU A 114 0.67 -7.26 -18.82
C LEU A 114 -0.64 -7.52 -19.56
N PRO A 115 -1.77 -7.80 -18.87
CA PRO A 115 -3.04 -8.03 -19.57
C PRO A 115 -3.45 -6.84 -20.45
N SER A 116 -3.31 -5.61 -19.95
CA SER A 116 -3.68 -4.40 -20.69
C SER A 116 -2.77 -4.16 -21.90
N VAL A 117 -1.46 -4.36 -21.75
CA VAL A 117 -0.51 -4.23 -22.86
C VAL A 117 -0.77 -5.31 -23.92
N CYS A 118 -1.01 -6.56 -23.51
CA CYS A 118 -1.37 -7.64 -24.42
C CYS A 118 -2.64 -7.31 -25.21
N SER A 119 -3.68 -6.79 -24.56
CA SER A 119 -4.90 -6.34 -25.25
C SER A 119 -4.63 -5.23 -26.27
N GLN A 120 -3.85 -4.20 -25.91
CA GLN A 120 -3.53 -3.10 -26.83
C GLN A 120 -2.71 -3.56 -28.05
N LEU A 121 -1.82 -4.54 -27.88
CA LEU A 121 -1.01 -5.10 -28.96
C LEU A 121 -1.81 -6.00 -29.92
N THR A 122 -2.95 -6.55 -29.50
CA THR A 122 -3.80 -7.35 -30.40
C THR A 122 -4.52 -6.52 -31.46
N THR A 123 -4.85 -5.26 -31.17
CA THR A 123 -5.59 -4.36 -32.08
C THR A 123 -4.85 -4.08 -33.41
N PRO A 124 -3.55 -3.71 -33.43
CA PRO A 124 -2.82 -3.49 -34.67
C PRO A 124 -2.59 -4.80 -35.45
N LEU A 125 -2.37 -5.92 -34.75
CA LEU A 125 -2.12 -7.23 -35.36
C LEU A 125 -3.36 -7.76 -36.10
N MET A 126 -4.57 -7.47 -35.60
CA MET A 126 -5.83 -7.88 -36.24
C MET A 126 -6.22 -7.00 -37.43
N LYS A 127 -5.83 -5.73 -37.44
CA LYS A 127 -6.02 -4.85 -38.62
C LYS A 127 -5.24 -5.36 -39.83
N THR A 128 -4.11 -6.03 -39.64
CA THR A 128 -3.29 -6.60 -40.73
C THR A 128 -3.94 -7.85 -41.36
N THR A 129 -4.83 -8.54 -40.64
CA THR A 129 -5.45 -9.81 -41.06
C THR A 129 -6.85 -9.64 -41.67
N GLN A 130 -7.33 -8.39 -41.83
CA GLN A 130 -8.65 -8.06 -42.38
C GLN A 130 -8.88 -8.51 -43.85
N GLY A 131 -7.89 -9.12 -44.50
CA GLY A 131 -8.01 -9.61 -45.87
C GLY A 131 -8.72 -10.96 -46.06
N SER A 132 -9.01 -11.77 -45.02
CA SER A 132 -9.51 -13.15 -45.26
C SER A 132 -10.54 -13.74 -44.28
N TYR A 133 -10.73 -13.22 -43.06
CA TYR A 133 -11.65 -13.80 -42.04
C TYR A 133 -12.34 -12.69 -41.20
N GLY A 134 -13.09 -11.81 -41.87
CA GLY A 134 -13.51 -10.51 -41.35
C GLY A 134 -14.40 -10.48 -40.09
N ASP A 135 -15.04 -11.59 -39.70
CA ASP A 135 -16.02 -11.58 -38.60
C ASP A 135 -15.53 -12.33 -37.34
N LEU A 136 -14.94 -13.52 -37.53
CA LEU A 136 -14.51 -14.36 -36.40
C LEU A 136 -13.25 -13.81 -35.70
N GLY A 137 -12.35 -13.19 -36.46
CA GLY A 137 -11.14 -12.56 -35.90
C GLY A 137 -11.45 -11.32 -35.06
N VAL A 138 -12.45 -10.53 -35.47
CA VAL A 138 -12.90 -9.34 -34.73
C VAL A 138 -13.58 -9.75 -33.41
N LEU A 139 -14.45 -10.76 -33.46
CA LEU A 139 -15.13 -11.29 -32.27
C LEU A 139 -14.15 -11.93 -31.28
N ALA A 140 -13.17 -12.70 -31.77
CA ALA A 140 -12.12 -13.28 -30.94
C ALA A 140 -11.24 -12.21 -30.28
N GLY A 141 -10.90 -11.13 -30.99
CA GLY A 141 -10.13 -10.01 -30.45
C GLY A 141 -10.88 -9.21 -29.38
N GLY A 142 -12.18 -9.00 -29.60
CA GLY A 142 -13.06 -8.37 -28.63
C GLY A 142 -13.17 -9.18 -27.33
N LEU A 143 -13.41 -10.49 -27.45
CA LEU A 143 -13.45 -11.39 -26.29
C LEU A 143 -12.11 -11.43 -25.56
N PHE A 144 -11.00 -11.54 -26.29
CA PHE A 144 -9.66 -11.54 -25.71
C PHE A 144 -9.40 -10.26 -24.91
N SER A 145 -9.71 -9.09 -25.50
CA SER A 145 -9.55 -7.80 -24.81
C SER A 145 -10.45 -7.68 -23.58
N PHE A 146 -11.68 -8.18 -23.66
CA PHE A 146 -12.59 -8.24 -22.52
C PHE A 146 -12.03 -9.10 -21.38
N PHE A 147 -11.55 -10.32 -21.67
CA PHE A 147 -10.94 -11.18 -20.65
C PHE A 147 -9.68 -10.57 -20.03
N MET A 148 -8.82 -9.94 -20.86
CA MET A 148 -7.63 -9.25 -20.36
C MET A 148 -7.97 -8.06 -19.47
N PHE A 149 -9.03 -7.31 -19.80
CA PHE A 149 -9.54 -6.24 -18.95
C PHE A 149 -10.09 -6.77 -17.62
N MET A 150 -10.90 -7.83 -17.65
CA MET A 150 -11.41 -8.48 -16.44
C MET A 150 -10.27 -9.02 -15.56
N LEU A 151 -9.24 -9.60 -16.16
CA LEU A 151 -8.04 -10.06 -15.45
C LEU A 151 -7.29 -8.89 -14.80
N SER A 152 -7.10 -7.79 -15.51
CA SER A 152 -6.48 -6.58 -14.95
C SER A 152 -7.27 -6.03 -13.76
N LEU A 153 -8.60 -6.06 -13.83
CA LEU A 153 -9.48 -5.63 -12.74
C LEU A 153 -9.38 -6.56 -11.53
N ALA A 154 -9.34 -7.87 -11.75
CA ALA A 154 -9.19 -8.87 -10.69
C ALA A 154 -7.81 -8.84 -10.02
N MET A 155 -6.77 -8.41 -10.74
CA MET A 155 -5.40 -8.26 -10.20
C MET A 155 -5.19 -6.97 -9.40
N TRP A 156 -6.10 -5.99 -9.52
CA TRP A 156 -5.95 -4.70 -8.84
C TRP A 156 -5.92 -4.81 -7.30
N PRO A 157 -6.80 -5.59 -6.63
CA PRO A 157 -6.72 -5.80 -5.19
C PRO A 157 -5.39 -6.45 -4.76
N ILE A 158 -4.87 -7.36 -5.58
CA ILE A 158 -3.59 -8.03 -5.33
C ILE A 158 -2.47 -7.01 -5.39
N TYR A 159 -2.45 -6.16 -6.41
CA TYR A 159 -1.48 -5.09 -6.55
C TYR A 159 -1.48 -4.13 -5.34
N VAL A 160 -2.66 -3.69 -4.90
CA VAL A 160 -2.80 -2.77 -3.76
C VAL A 160 -2.26 -3.40 -2.47
N ALA A 161 -2.72 -4.61 -2.12
CA ALA A 161 -2.27 -5.29 -0.91
C ALA A 161 -0.79 -5.68 -0.97
N GLY A 162 -0.30 -6.11 -2.13
CA GLY A 162 1.09 -6.47 -2.35
C GLY A 162 2.04 -5.31 -2.12
N ILE A 163 1.68 -4.09 -2.56
CA ILE A 163 2.48 -2.89 -2.28
C ILE A 163 2.57 -2.67 -0.76
N GLN A 164 1.46 -2.79 -0.04
CA GLN A 164 1.40 -2.49 1.39
C GLN A 164 2.21 -3.48 2.23
N ILE A 165 2.01 -4.78 2.00
CA ILE A 165 2.75 -5.85 2.68
C ILE A 165 4.23 -5.70 2.41
N LEU A 166 4.62 -5.58 1.13
CA LEU A 166 6.03 -5.50 0.75
C LEU A 166 6.70 -4.24 1.32
N SER A 167 6.00 -3.11 1.32
CA SER A 167 6.52 -1.87 1.91
C SER A 167 6.77 -2.03 3.41
N ALA A 168 5.84 -2.64 4.13
CA ALA A 168 5.96 -2.88 5.57
C ALA A 168 7.08 -3.88 5.90
N GLU A 169 7.26 -4.93 5.09
CA GLU A 169 8.32 -5.91 5.29
C GLU A 169 9.71 -5.32 5.04
N ILE A 170 9.88 -4.56 3.96
CA ILE A 170 11.14 -3.86 3.64
C ILE A 170 11.44 -2.79 4.70
N ALA A 171 10.43 -2.06 5.18
CA ALA A 171 10.58 -1.08 6.26
C ALA A 171 11.07 -1.73 7.57
N ASN A 172 10.62 -2.95 7.85
CA ASN A 172 11.06 -3.75 9.00
C ASN A 172 12.38 -4.49 8.76
N GLY A 173 13.06 -4.26 7.63
CA GLY A 173 14.32 -4.93 7.29
C GLY A 173 14.19 -6.41 6.91
N ARG A 174 12.98 -6.94 6.78
CA ARG A 174 12.74 -8.33 6.36
C ARG A 174 12.88 -8.45 4.85
N ARG A 175 13.48 -9.55 4.39
CA ARG A 175 13.52 -9.93 2.97
C ARG A 175 12.60 -11.11 2.75
N THR A 176 11.46 -10.86 2.11
CA THR A 176 10.50 -11.89 1.72
C THR A 176 10.58 -12.15 0.23
N GLY A 177 10.35 -13.41 -0.16
CA GLY A 177 10.27 -13.80 -1.56
C GLY A 177 9.01 -13.25 -2.21
N PHE A 178 9.09 -12.85 -3.48
CA PHE A 178 7.95 -12.31 -4.23
C PHE A 178 6.73 -13.27 -4.23
N VAL A 179 6.98 -14.58 -4.33
CA VAL A 179 5.92 -15.60 -4.31
C VAL A 179 5.23 -15.68 -2.94
N ALA A 180 5.97 -15.51 -1.85
CA ALA A 180 5.40 -15.50 -0.50
C ALA A 180 4.47 -14.31 -0.32
N VAL A 181 4.89 -13.13 -0.77
CA VAL A 181 4.08 -11.90 -0.77
C VAL A 181 2.81 -12.08 -1.60
N LEU A 182 2.90 -12.67 -2.79
CA LEU A 182 1.72 -12.94 -3.62
C LEU A 182 0.73 -13.89 -2.93
N ASN A 183 1.24 -14.98 -2.33
CA ASN A 183 0.39 -15.94 -1.64
C ASN A 183 -0.35 -15.31 -0.44
N GLU A 184 0.35 -14.48 0.34
CA GLU A 184 -0.25 -13.74 1.44
C GLU A 184 -1.27 -12.72 0.94
N THR A 185 -0.96 -12.02 -0.13
CA THR A 185 -1.82 -11.01 -0.75
C THR A 185 -3.16 -11.61 -1.23
N VAL A 186 -3.15 -12.81 -1.81
CA VAL A 186 -4.37 -13.50 -2.27
C VAL A 186 -5.36 -13.73 -1.12
N ARG A 187 -4.85 -13.93 0.11
CA ARG A 187 -5.71 -14.07 1.30
C ARG A 187 -6.53 -12.81 1.59
N PHE A 188 -5.99 -11.63 1.30
CA PHE A 188 -6.66 -10.34 1.49
C PHE A 188 -7.56 -9.94 0.31
N TRP A 189 -7.53 -10.69 -0.79
CA TRP A 189 -8.23 -10.38 -2.03
C TRP A 189 -9.71 -10.00 -1.84
N PRO A 190 -10.59 -10.80 -1.18
CA PRO A 190 -12.02 -10.48 -1.13
C PRO A 190 -12.31 -9.19 -0.37
N ARG A 191 -11.51 -8.88 0.66
CA ARG A 191 -11.69 -7.68 1.48
C ARG A 191 -11.26 -6.43 0.73
N VAL A 192 -10.07 -6.47 0.11
CA VAL A 192 -9.57 -5.35 -0.69
C VAL A 192 -10.44 -5.16 -1.94
N ALA A 193 -10.93 -6.23 -2.55
CA ALA A 193 -11.89 -6.17 -3.65
C ALA A 193 -13.21 -5.47 -3.23
N ALA A 194 -13.78 -5.84 -2.08
CA ALA A 194 -14.99 -5.18 -1.56
C ALA A 194 -14.75 -3.67 -1.32
N LEU A 195 -13.59 -3.31 -0.76
CA LEU A 195 -13.19 -1.92 -0.58
C LEU A 195 -13.04 -1.21 -1.94
N CYS A 196 -12.39 -1.83 -2.93
CA CYS A 196 -12.26 -1.28 -4.28
C CYS A 196 -13.61 -1.06 -4.96
N VAL A 197 -14.56 -2.01 -4.84
CA VAL A 197 -15.92 -1.86 -5.38
C VAL A 197 -16.65 -0.71 -4.69
N PHE A 198 -16.58 -0.63 -3.36
CA PHE A 198 -17.17 0.48 -2.61
C PHE A 198 -16.64 1.84 -3.06
N VAL A 199 -15.31 1.95 -3.18
CA VAL A 199 -14.64 3.16 -3.68
C VAL A 199 -15.12 3.48 -5.10
N PHE A 200 -15.16 2.49 -5.99
CA PHE A 200 -15.62 2.69 -7.36
C PHE A 200 -17.05 3.23 -7.42
N VAL A 201 -17.97 2.68 -6.63
CA VAL A 201 -19.37 3.15 -6.54
C VAL A 201 -19.43 4.59 -6.05
N VAL A 202 -18.69 4.95 -5.00
CA VAL A 202 -18.67 6.34 -4.50
C VAL A 202 -18.12 7.30 -5.56
N PHE A 203 -17.03 6.94 -6.23
CA PHE A 203 -16.45 7.76 -7.29
C PHE A 203 -17.41 7.91 -8.48
N ALA A 204 -18.12 6.84 -8.87
CA ALA A 204 -19.14 6.90 -9.91
C ALA A 204 -20.26 7.87 -9.54
N LEU A 205 -20.74 7.86 -8.29
CA LEU A 205 -21.74 8.82 -7.81
C LEU A 205 -21.21 10.26 -7.84
N LEU A 206 -19.93 10.49 -7.49
CA LEU A 206 -19.31 11.81 -7.58
C LEU A 206 -19.21 12.30 -9.04
N ILE A 207 -18.88 11.41 -9.98
CA ILE A 207 -18.85 11.75 -11.41
C ILE A 207 -20.26 12.08 -11.91
N LEU A 208 -21.26 11.29 -11.54
CA LEU A 208 -22.67 11.56 -11.87
C LEU A 208 -23.14 12.91 -11.30
N PHE A 209 -22.65 13.29 -10.10
CA PHE A 209 -22.92 14.60 -9.53
C PHE A 209 -22.32 15.74 -10.37
N ALA A 210 -21.06 15.61 -10.83
CA ALA A 210 -20.47 16.56 -11.79
C ALA A 210 -21.29 16.67 -13.07
N LEU A 211 -21.70 15.52 -13.62
CA LEU A 211 -22.49 15.47 -14.84
C LEU A 211 -23.84 16.17 -14.64
N GLY A 212 -24.46 16.02 -13.47
CA GLY A 212 -25.66 16.75 -13.08
C GLY A 212 -25.46 18.26 -13.09
N ILE A 213 -24.34 18.76 -12.54
CA ILE A 213 -24.00 20.19 -12.58
C ILE A 213 -23.76 20.67 -14.02
N ALA A 214 -23.06 19.87 -14.83
CA ALA A 214 -22.84 20.21 -16.24
C ALA A 214 -24.15 20.28 -17.03
N LEU A 215 -25.09 19.35 -16.76
CA LEU A 215 -26.38 19.31 -17.42
C LEU A 215 -27.26 20.51 -17.03
N THR A 216 -27.25 20.94 -15.76
CA THR A 216 -28.01 22.12 -15.33
C THR A 216 -27.46 23.41 -15.95
N LEU A 217 -26.15 23.49 -16.17
CA LEU A 217 -25.54 24.59 -16.93
C LEU A 217 -25.96 24.56 -18.41
N ALA A 218 -25.90 23.39 -19.05
CA ALA A 218 -26.27 23.21 -20.45
C ALA A 218 -27.76 23.44 -20.72
N ALA A 219 -28.64 23.18 -19.74
CA ALA A 219 -30.08 23.36 -19.85
C ALA A 219 -30.56 24.82 -19.78
N GLY A 220 -29.64 25.80 -19.79
CA GLY A 220 -29.98 27.22 -19.90
C GLY A 220 -29.77 28.04 -18.63
N ALA A 221 -28.73 27.73 -17.84
CA ALA A 221 -28.28 28.57 -16.74
C ALA A 221 -27.74 29.92 -17.28
N THR A 222 -28.63 30.88 -17.52
CA THR A 222 -28.29 32.20 -18.10
C THR A 222 -27.98 33.26 -17.04
N SER A 223 -28.25 32.97 -15.76
CA SER A 223 -27.99 33.94 -14.69
C SER A 223 -26.57 33.79 -14.12
N PRO A 224 -25.85 34.90 -13.86
CA PRO A 224 -24.52 34.85 -13.25
C PRO A 224 -24.52 34.17 -11.88
N LEU A 225 -25.65 34.24 -11.15
CA LEU A 225 -25.83 33.57 -9.86
C LEU A 225 -25.85 32.04 -10.02
N SER A 226 -26.50 31.51 -11.07
CA SER A 226 -26.49 30.07 -11.36
C SER A 226 -25.10 29.55 -11.75
N ILE A 227 -24.31 30.35 -12.49
CA ILE A 227 -22.92 30.03 -12.82
C ILE A 227 -22.05 30.03 -11.55
N PHE A 228 -22.21 31.03 -10.69
CA PHE A 228 -21.49 31.09 -9.40
C PHE A 228 -21.82 29.87 -8.52
N PHE A 229 -23.09 29.50 -8.43
CA PHE A 229 -23.51 28.32 -7.67
C PHE A 229 -22.93 27.02 -8.25
N ALA A 230 -22.95 26.86 -9.58
CA ALA A 230 -22.37 25.70 -10.23
C ALA A 230 -20.86 25.61 -9.99
N LEU A 231 -20.13 26.73 -10.05
CA LEU A 231 -18.71 26.79 -9.74
C LEU A 231 -18.44 26.40 -8.27
N ALA A 232 -19.24 26.92 -7.33
CA ALA A 232 -19.14 26.55 -5.92
C ALA A 232 -19.39 25.06 -5.69
N LEU A 233 -20.37 24.47 -6.37
CA LEU A 233 -20.66 23.04 -6.30
C LEU A 233 -19.53 22.19 -6.91
N LEU A 234 -18.90 22.63 -8.01
CA LEU A 234 -17.73 21.97 -8.57
C LEU A 234 -16.52 22.03 -7.64
N ILE A 235 -16.26 23.19 -7.02
CA ILE A 235 -15.19 23.33 -6.01
C ILE A 235 -15.45 22.38 -4.83
N LEU A 236 -16.69 22.37 -4.32
CA LEU A 236 -17.10 21.46 -3.25
C LEU A 236 -16.92 19.99 -3.66
N GLN A 237 -17.27 19.64 -4.89
CA GLN A 237 -17.11 18.30 -5.42
C GLN A 237 -15.63 17.88 -5.48
N VAL A 238 -14.76 18.72 -6.03
CA VAL A 238 -13.31 18.45 -6.11
C VAL A 238 -12.71 18.32 -4.71
N TRP A 239 -13.13 19.19 -3.79
CA TRP A 239 -12.72 19.11 -2.39
C TRP A 239 -13.15 17.79 -1.73
N MET A 240 -14.42 17.40 -1.91
CA MET A 240 -14.96 16.16 -1.37
C MET A 240 -14.27 14.93 -1.98
N PHE A 241 -13.97 14.96 -3.27
CA PHE A 241 -13.20 13.92 -3.97
C PHE A 241 -11.81 13.75 -3.37
N GLY A 242 -11.06 14.85 -3.22
CA GLY A 242 -9.71 14.81 -2.65
C GLY A 242 -9.71 14.28 -1.22
N TRP A 243 -10.63 14.77 -0.39
CA TRP A 243 -10.76 14.33 1.00
C TRP A 243 -11.13 12.85 1.12
N PHE A 244 -12.11 12.40 0.32
CA PHE A 244 -12.52 11.01 0.29
C PHE A 244 -11.38 10.11 -0.20
N PHE A 245 -10.66 10.51 -1.24
CA PHE A 245 -9.52 9.77 -1.76
C PHE A 245 -8.44 9.52 -0.70
N ILE A 246 -8.05 10.55 0.05
CA ILE A 246 -7.07 10.42 1.15
C ILE A 246 -7.58 9.44 2.21
N THR A 247 -8.86 9.55 2.57
CA THR A 247 -9.50 8.69 3.57
C THR A 247 -9.49 7.22 3.11
N VAL A 248 -9.77 6.97 1.83
CA VAL A 248 -9.71 5.64 1.20
C VAL A 248 -8.31 5.06 1.26
N LEU A 249 -7.28 5.85 0.97
CA LEU A 249 -5.89 5.38 1.03
C LEU A 249 -5.52 4.91 2.45
N PHE A 250 -6.05 5.57 3.48
CA PHE A 250 -5.92 5.10 4.86
C PHE A 250 -6.73 3.83 5.13
N TRP A 251 -7.97 3.71 4.66
CA TRP A 251 -8.77 2.47 4.80
C TRP A 251 -8.05 1.25 4.23
N GLN A 252 -7.38 1.44 3.10
CA GLN A 252 -6.57 0.38 2.50
C GLN A 252 -5.44 -0.07 3.46
N GLN A 253 -4.78 0.87 4.16
CA GLN A 253 -3.70 0.50 5.10
C GLN A 253 -4.24 -0.30 6.28
N PHE A 254 -5.34 0.14 6.90
CA PHE A 254 -5.98 -0.58 8.01
C PHE A 254 -6.48 -1.97 7.61
N ALA A 255 -7.05 -2.11 6.41
CA ALA A 255 -7.57 -3.39 5.94
C ALA A 255 -6.48 -4.47 5.75
N VAL A 256 -5.27 -4.05 5.35
CA VAL A 256 -4.17 -4.97 5.02
C VAL A 256 -3.16 -5.11 6.16
N LEU A 257 -2.69 -4.00 6.74
CA LEU A 257 -1.64 -4.04 7.77
C LEU A 257 -2.15 -4.45 9.15
N GLU A 258 -3.36 -4.03 9.52
CA GLU A 258 -4.00 -4.41 10.79
C GLU A 258 -4.88 -5.66 10.66
N ASN A 259 -4.98 -6.24 9.45
CA ASN A 259 -5.90 -7.34 9.15
C ASN A 259 -7.35 -7.03 9.58
N ALA A 260 -7.73 -5.75 9.60
CA ALA A 260 -9.01 -5.27 10.10
C ALA A 260 -10.16 -5.60 9.13
N GLY A 261 -11.35 -5.85 9.68
CA GLY A 261 -12.58 -5.95 8.88
C GLY A 261 -12.93 -4.61 8.21
N PHE A 262 -13.84 -4.63 7.22
CA PHE A 262 -14.25 -3.42 6.50
C PHE A 262 -14.81 -2.32 7.42
N ILE A 263 -15.62 -2.70 8.42
CA ILE A 263 -16.18 -1.74 9.38
C ILE A 263 -15.11 -1.23 10.36
N ASP A 264 -14.16 -2.09 10.73
CA ASP A 264 -13.10 -1.73 11.65
C ASP A 264 -12.06 -0.82 10.99
N SER A 265 -11.77 -1.00 9.70
CA SER A 265 -10.89 -0.09 8.93
C SER A 265 -11.48 1.31 8.78
N LEU A 266 -12.81 1.40 8.57
CA LEU A 266 -13.57 2.66 8.60
C LEU A 266 -13.47 3.34 9.97
N ARG A 267 -13.68 2.59 11.05
CA ARG A 267 -13.61 3.10 12.42
C ARG A 267 -12.19 3.54 12.78
N GLY A 268 -11.18 2.74 12.45
CA GLY A 268 -9.77 3.02 12.69
C GLY A 268 -9.32 4.29 11.98
N SER A 269 -9.67 4.46 10.71
CA SER A 269 -9.39 5.69 9.96
C SER A 269 -10.12 6.90 10.53
N ARG A 270 -11.37 6.77 11.00
CA ARG A 270 -12.08 7.88 11.65
C ARG A 270 -11.41 8.28 12.96
N ASN A 271 -10.86 7.33 13.70
CA ASN A 271 -10.10 7.61 14.92
C ASN A 271 -8.78 8.29 14.59
N LEU A 272 -8.09 7.86 13.53
CA LEU A 272 -6.87 8.51 13.01
C LEU A 272 -7.12 9.93 12.49
N ALA A 273 -8.26 10.16 11.84
CA ALA A 273 -8.69 11.48 11.38
C ALA A 273 -8.93 12.45 12.55
N ARG A 274 -9.28 11.91 13.72
CA ARG A 274 -9.55 12.66 14.94
C ARG A 274 -8.35 12.74 15.88
N SER A 275 -7.33 11.91 15.69
CA SER A 275 -6.10 11.98 16.46
C SER A 275 -5.26 13.19 16.02
N GLY A 276 -4.48 13.76 16.95
CA GLY A 276 -3.68 14.95 16.68
C GLY A 276 -4.49 16.25 16.56
N GLN A 277 -5.62 16.37 17.28
CA GLN A 277 -6.29 17.66 17.43
C GLN A 277 -5.38 18.72 18.04
N ASP A 278 -4.46 18.29 18.90
CA ASP A 278 -3.46 19.12 19.59
C ASP A 278 -2.27 19.50 18.71
N LEU A 279 -2.16 18.94 17.49
CA LEU A 279 -1.11 19.23 16.53
C LEU A 279 -1.55 20.33 15.53
N PRO A 280 -0.61 21.17 15.05
CA PRO A 280 -0.90 22.14 14.01
C PRO A 280 -1.43 21.45 12.74
N LEU A 281 -2.29 22.13 11.98
CA LEU A 281 -3.03 21.55 10.84
C LEU A 281 -2.13 20.79 9.86
N PHE A 282 -0.93 21.29 9.57
CA PHE A 282 0.03 20.69 8.63
C PHE A 282 0.69 19.40 9.13
N GLU A 283 0.70 19.16 10.44
CA GLU A 283 1.26 17.94 11.03
C GLU A 283 0.23 16.84 11.18
N ARG A 284 -1.06 17.16 10.98
CA ARG A 284 -2.13 16.17 11.04
C ARG A 284 -1.94 15.11 9.93
N PRO A 285 -2.20 13.82 10.23
CA PRO A 285 -1.95 12.73 9.31
C PRO A 285 -2.72 12.88 7.99
N LEU A 286 -3.95 13.41 8.04
CA LEU A 286 -4.74 13.67 6.84
C LEU A 286 -4.16 14.75 5.93
N TRP A 287 -3.60 15.82 6.50
CA TRP A 287 -2.99 16.91 5.71
C TRP A 287 -1.65 16.50 5.12
N ARG A 288 -0.85 15.73 5.87
CA ARG A 288 0.36 15.09 5.31
C ARG A 288 0.00 14.17 4.14
N GLY A 289 -1.06 13.36 4.28
CA GLY A 289 -1.58 12.52 3.21
C GLY A 289 -2.07 13.33 2.01
N ALA A 290 -2.78 14.44 2.24
CA ALA A 290 -3.22 15.36 1.19
C ALA A 290 -2.06 15.93 0.38
N PHE A 291 -0.97 16.31 1.05
CA PHE A 291 0.21 16.85 0.40
C PHE A 291 0.93 15.79 -0.45
N ILE A 292 1.08 14.56 0.05
CA ILE A 292 1.64 13.44 -0.73
C ILE A 292 0.78 13.15 -1.97
N ALA A 293 -0.54 13.06 -1.79
CA ALA A 293 -1.46 12.84 -2.89
C ALA A 293 -1.39 14.00 -3.91
N SER A 294 -1.33 15.25 -3.45
CA SER A 294 -1.21 16.43 -4.32
C SER A 294 0.09 16.41 -5.12
N LEU A 295 1.22 16.06 -4.50
CA LEU A 295 2.50 15.92 -5.19
C LEU A 295 2.45 14.83 -6.27
N TRP A 296 1.80 13.71 -5.97
CA TRP A 296 1.57 12.64 -6.93
C TRP A 296 0.66 13.08 -8.09
N PHE A 297 -0.45 13.75 -7.80
CA PHE A 297 -1.35 14.27 -8.84
C PHE A 297 -0.68 15.33 -9.70
N ALA A 298 0.17 16.19 -9.14
CA ALA A 298 0.96 17.15 -9.89
C ALA A 298 1.93 16.44 -10.85
N LEU A 299 2.61 15.38 -10.40
CA LEU A 299 3.46 14.56 -11.25
C LEU A 299 2.68 13.91 -12.39
N VAL A 300 1.53 13.28 -12.08
CA VAL A 300 0.65 12.66 -13.08
C VAL A 300 0.15 13.69 -14.08
N LEU A 301 -0.24 14.88 -13.60
CA LEU A 301 -0.69 15.98 -14.46
C LEU A 301 0.43 16.44 -15.41
N ILE A 302 1.66 16.60 -14.91
CA ILE A 302 2.81 16.95 -15.75
C ILE A 302 3.03 15.88 -16.83
N ILE A 303 3.02 14.60 -16.45
CA ILE A 303 3.19 13.49 -17.41
C ILE A 303 2.07 13.51 -18.46
N ALA A 304 0.82 13.65 -18.03
CA ALA A 304 -0.35 13.70 -18.91
C ALA A 304 -0.27 14.89 -19.89
N VAL A 305 0.00 16.09 -19.38
CA VAL A 305 0.13 17.32 -20.19
C VAL A 305 1.28 17.19 -21.19
N VAL A 306 2.43 16.65 -20.78
CA VAL A 306 3.57 16.43 -21.69
C VAL A 306 3.22 15.39 -22.75
N SER A 307 2.55 14.30 -22.38
CA SER A 307 2.18 13.23 -23.32
C SER A 307 1.17 13.67 -24.37
N GLU A 308 0.26 14.58 -24.01
CA GLU A 308 -0.80 15.07 -24.90
C GLU A 308 -0.58 16.51 -25.34
N TRP A 309 0.63 17.06 -25.16
CA TRP A 309 0.90 18.48 -25.40
C TRP A 309 0.58 18.89 -26.84
N THR A 310 0.99 18.08 -27.81
CA THR A 310 0.77 18.36 -29.24
C THR A 310 -0.72 18.38 -29.57
N THR A 311 -1.50 17.44 -29.03
CA THR A 311 -2.95 17.39 -29.20
C THR A 311 -3.66 18.52 -28.47
N LEU A 312 -3.27 18.83 -27.23
CA LEU A 312 -3.82 19.95 -26.48
C LEU A 312 -3.54 21.28 -27.18
N HIS A 313 -2.34 21.44 -27.75
CA HIS A 313 -1.97 22.63 -28.49
C HIS A 313 -2.76 22.74 -29.81
N GLN A 314 -2.96 21.64 -30.54
CA GLN A 314 -3.82 21.61 -31.73
C GLN A 314 -5.27 21.95 -31.40
N TYR A 315 -5.82 21.36 -30.33
CA TYR A 315 -7.19 21.66 -29.88
C TYR A 315 -7.32 23.09 -29.42
N PHE A 316 -6.34 23.63 -28.70
CA PHE A 316 -6.36 25.02 -28.28
C PHE A 316 -6.32 25.97 -29.48
N ASN A 317 -5.46 25.69 -30.46
CA ASN A 317 -5.39 26.48 -31.70
C ASN A 317 -6.71 26.38 -32.48
N GLN A 318 -7.28 25.19 -32.65
CA GLN A 318 -8.57 24.99 -33.30
C GLN A 318 -9.72 25.71 -32.57
N LEU A 319 -9.75 25.65 -31.23
CA LEU A 319 -10.76 26.34 -30.43
C LEU A 319 -10.66 27.87 -30.60
N MET A 320 -9.44 28.40 -30.73
CA MET A 320 -9.20 29.83 -30.92
C MET A 320 -9.50 30.30 -32.35
N THR A 321 -9.38 29.42 -33.35
CA THR A 321 -9.57 29.79 -34.77
C THR A 321 -10.96 29.52 -35.31
N THR A 322 -11.72 28.60 -34.71
CA THR A 322 -12.96 28.09 -35.31
C THR A 322 -14.19 28.66 -34.60
N GLN A 323 -15.02 29.41 -35.33
CA GLN A 323 -16.24 30.01 -34.78
C GLN A 323 -17.43 29.03 -34.74
N ASP A 324 -17.38 27.93 -35.51
CA ASP A 324 -18.48 26.96 -35.60
C ASP A 324 -18.24 25.66 -34.80
N PRO A 325 -19.04 25.36 -33.77
CA PRO A 325 -18.83 24.21 -32.87
C PRO A 325 -19.04 22.84 -33.53
N GLN A 326 -19.83 22.76 -34.61
CA GLN A 326 -20.06 21.49 -35.32
C GLN A 326 -18.86 21.08 -36.18
N THR A 327 -18.16 22.06 -36.76
CA THR A 327 -16.94 21.80 -37.55
C THR A 327 -15.79 21.34 -36.66
N LEU A 328 -15.71 21.87 -35.43
CA LEU A 328 -14.80 21.37 -34.39
C LEU A 328 -15.05 19.90 -34.07
N LEU A 329 -16.30 19.50 -33.78
CA LEU A 329 -16.61 18.10 -33.46
C LEU A 329 -16.25 17.13 -34.59
N HIS A 330 -16.50 17.50 -35.85
CA HIS A 330 -16.11 16.69 -36.99
C HIS A 330 -14.59 16.55 -37.10
N GLN A 331 -13.84 17.65 -36.96
CA GLN A 331 -12.37 17.62 -37.02
C GLN A 331 -11.74 16.86 -35.85
N LEU A 332 -12.31 16.97 -34.65
CA LEU A 332 -11.89 16.20 -33.48
C LEU A 332 -12.09 14.69 -33.71
N THR A 333 -13.22 14.32 -34.31
CA THR A 333 -13.54 12.91 -34.60
C THR A 333 -12.59 12.34 -35.64
N GLU A 334 -12.33 13.07 -36.73
CA GLU A 334 -11.36 12.66 -37.76
C GLU A 334 -9.92 12.57 -37.22
N ALA A 335 -9.51 13.54 -36.39
CA ALA A 335 -8.19 13.54 -35.76
C ALA A 335 -8.02 12.36 -34.78
N GLN A 336 -9.05 11.98 -34.03
CA GLN A 336 -9.01 10.80 -33.18
C GLN A 336 -8.94 9.50 -33.99
N GLN A 337 -9.63 9.43 -35.13
CA GLN A 337 -9.70 8.22 -35.95
C GLN A 337 -8.42 8.00 -36.79
N ALA A 338 -7.73 9.08 -37.15
CA ALA A 338 -6.40 9.06 -37.76
C ALA A 338 -5.26 8.84 -36.75
N ARG A 339 -5.54 8.84 -35.43
CA ARG A 339 -4.53 8.68 -34.39
C ARG A 339 -3.97 7.25 -34.40
N GLY A 340 -2.77 7.12 -34.96
CA GLY A 340 -1.96 5.91 -34.85
C GLY A 340 -1.49 5.67 -33.40
N PHE A 341 -0.80 4.55 -33.18
CA PHE A 341 -0.21 4.24 -31.88
C PHE A 341 0.91 5.23 -31.53
N ASP A 342 0.71 6.07 -30.52
CA ASP A 342 1.69 7.05 -30.06
C ASP A 342 2.64 6.42 -29.03
N ILE A 343 3.85 6.10 -29.49
CA ILE A 343 4.91 5.48 -28.69
C ILE A 343 5.31 6.40 -27.52
N SER A 344 5.33 7.71 -27.73
CA SER A 344 5.78 8.67 -26.71
C SER A 344 4.79 8.74 -25.54
N ALA A 345 3.50 8.86 -25.85
CA ALA A 345 2.44 8.80 -24.86
C ALA A 345 2.38 7.44 -24.16
N PHE A 346 2.63 6.34 -24.89
CA PHE A 346 2.70 5.00 -24.31
C PHE A 346 3.84 4.87 -23.30
N VAL A 347 5.06 5.31 -23.64
CA VAL A 347 6.23 5.25 -22.74
C VAL A 347 6.02 6.10 -21.49
N LEU A 348 5.46 7.30 -21.64
CA LEU A 348 5.16 8.18 -20.50
C LEU A 348 4.10 7.58 -19.57
N ASN A 349 3.05 6.97 -20.12
CA ASN A 349 2.05 6.23 -19.35
C ASN A 349 2.64 4.99 -18.66
N LEU A 350 3.57 4.29 -19.31
CA LEU A 350 4.28 3.17 -18.70
C LEU A 350 5.15 3.64 -17.52
N LEU A 351 5.88 4.74 -17.70
CA LEU A 351 6.68 5.36 -16.65
C LEU A 351 5.82 5.76 -15.45
N GLN A 352 4.67 6.40 -15.68
CA GLN A 352 3.71 6.74 -14.63
C GLN A 352 3.30 5.53 -13.79
N ARG A 353 3.01 4.39 -14.45
CA ARG A 353 2.59 3.16 -13.76
C ARG A 353 3.73 2.48 -13.01
N ILE A 354 4.97 2.56 -13.53
CA ILE A 354 6.16 2.07 -12.83
C ILE A 354 6.44 2.89 -11.55
N LEU A 355 6.13 4.19 -11.58
CA LEU A 355 6.27 5.09 -10.43
C LEU A 355 5.10 5.00 -9.43
N GLN A 356 3.94 4.48 -9.83
CA GLN A 356 2.73 4.38 -9.01
C GLN A 356 2.93 3.73 -7.62
N PRO A 357 3.78 2.70 -7.44
CA PRO A 357 4.06 2.14 -6.12
C PRO A 357 4.62 3.16 -5.10
N LEU A 358 5.28 4.23 -5.56
CA LEU A 358 5.79 5.29 -4.67
C LEU A 358 4.68 5.90 -3.80
N LEU A 359 3.49 6.12 -4.37
CA LEU A 359 2.35 6.63 -3.63
C LEU A 359 1.92 5.66 -2.53
N GLY A 360 1.82 4.37 -2.86
CA GLY A 360 1.42 3.34 -1.90
C GLY A 360 2.42 3.20 -0.76
N ILE A 361 3.72 3.17 -1.07
CA ILE A 361 4.80 3.13 -0.07
C ILE A 361 4.72 4.37 0.85
N ALA A 362 4.55 5.57 0.27
CA ALA A 362 4.49 6.81 1.06
C ALA A 362 3.33 6.80 2.07
N PHE A 363 2.17 6.26 1.67
CA PHE A 363 1.02 6.11 2.56
C PHE A 363 1.22 5.03 3.63
N VAL A 364 1.94 3.94 3.33
CA VAL A 364 2.34 2.94 4.35
C VAL A 364 3.23 3.61 5.40
N MET A 365 4.23 4.37 4.98
CA MET A 365 5.16 5.04 5.90
C MET A 365 4.46 6.12 6.73
N LEU A 366 3.57 6.90 6.11
CA LEU A 366 2.75 7.88 6.82
C LEU A 366 1.82 7.21 7.84
N TYR A 367 1.22 6.07 7.47
CA TYR A 367 0.36 5.30 8.37
C TYR A 367 1.15 4.78 9.57
N LEU A 368 2.33 4.19 9.36
CA LEU A 368 3.20 3.72 10.44
C LEU A 368 3.62 4.86 11.38
N ASP A 369 3.97 6.04 10.85
CA ASP A 369 4.28 7.24 11.65
C ASP A 369 3.05 7.71 12.46
N SER A 370 1.88 7.72 11.85
CA SER A 370 0.63 8.17 12.49
C SER A 370 0.12 7.26 13.60
N ARG A 371 0.45 5.95 13.54
CA ARG A 371 0.13 4.96 14.59
C ARG A 371 0.89 5.21 15.88
N ILE A 372 2.14 5.66 15.79
CA ILE A 372 2.98 5.96 16.97
C ILE A 372 2.35 7.06 17.83
N HIS A 373 1.66 8.02 17.21
CA HIS A 373 0.93 9.08 17.90
C HIS A 373 -0.39 8.62 18.52
N LEU A 374 -0.92 7.47 18.13
CA LEU A 374 -2.19 6.94 18.63
C LEU A 374 -2.01 6.03 19.85
N GLU A 375 -0.79 5.50 20.04
CA GLU A 375 -0.40 4.63 21.15
C GLU A 375 0.30 5.39 22.30
N ARG A 376 0.64 6.67 22.10
CA ARG A 376 1.00 7.62 23.17
C ARG A 376 -0.24 8.39 23.61
#